data_AF-A0A838S4M6-F1
#
_entry.id   AF-A0A838S4M6-F1
#
_cell.length_a   1.000
_cell.length_b   1.000
_cell.length_c   1.000
_cell.angle_alpha   90.00
_cell.angle_beta   90.00
_cell.angle_gamma   90.00
#
_symmetry.space_group_name_H-M   'P 1'
#
loop_
_entity.id
_entity.type
_entity.pdbx_description
1 polymer ?
#
loop_
_entity_poly.entity_id
_entity_poly.type
_entity_poly.pdbx_seq_one_letter_code
_entity_poly.pdbx_strand_id
1 'polypeptide(L)'
;FGPSSVRVHAVAVAVAVAVERGDGGAAVQQAAGWAPPLQLPAERRSHYYIDLARAQLWVGHRDKALTCLQTARDIAPQHVREHPQVRQTLATLLRLGRTCPETLRTFARWVGLVQR
;
A
#
# COMPACT_ATOMS: atom_id res chain seq x y z
N PHE A 1 9.56 -22.29 -3.33
CA PHE A 1 8.75 -21.12 -2.92
C PHE A 1 7.58 -21.60 -2.07
N GLY A 2 7.36 -21.03 -0.88
CA GLY A 2 6.24 -21.42 -0.01
C GLY A 2 4.93 -20.69 -0.33
N PRO A 3 3.77 -21.18 0.16
CA PRO A 3 2.44 -20.60 -0.15
C PRO A 3 2.34 -19.09 0.11
N SER A 4 2.97 -18.59 1.17
CA SER A 4 2.95 -17.16 1.51
C SER A 4 3.70 -16.29 0.50
N SER A 5 4.84 -16.77 -0.01
CA SER A 5 5.59 -16.05 -1.04
C SER A 5 4.84 -15.99 -2.36
N VAL A 6 4.11 -17.07 -2.70
CA VAL A 6 3.23 -17.11 -3.87
C VAL A 6 2.10 -16.09 -3.73
N ARG A 7 1.48 -15.99 -2.54
CA ARG A 7 0.42 -15.00 -2.31
C ARG A 7 0.89 -13.55 -2.38
N VAL A 8 2.07 -13.24 -1.83
CA VAL A 8 2.69 -11.91 -1.99
C VAL A 8 2.92 -11.60 -3.48
N HIS A 9 3.45 -12.55 -4.23
CA HIS A 9 3.65 -12.39 -5.67
C HIS A 9 2.34 -12.18 -6.43
N ALA A 10 1.28 -12.90 -6.07
CA ALA A 10 -0.03 -12.76 -6.69
C ALA A 10 -0.61 -11.34 -6.55
N VAL A 11 -0.44 -10.68 -5.39
CA VAL A 11 -0.86 -9.29 -5.21
C VAL A 11 -0.03 -8.33 -6.04
N ALA A 12 1.30 -8.51 -6.09
CA ALA A 12 2.18 -7.69 -6.93
C ALA A 12 1.79 -7.78 -8.42
N VAL A 13 1.54 -9.00 -8.92
CA VAL A 13 1.06 -9.23 -10.29
C VAL A 13 -0.30 -8.58 -10.51
N ALA A 14 -1.24 -8.76 -9.59
CA ALA A 14 -2.57 -8.18 -9.73
C ALA A 14 -2.54 -6.65 -9.74
N VAL A 15 -1.67 -6.01 -8.97
CA VAL A 15 -1.46 -4.56 -9.00
C VAL A 15 -0.87 -4.11 -10.34
N ALA A 16 0.12 -4.84 -10.87
CA ALA A 16 0.68 -4.54 -12.19
C ALA A 16 -0.42 -4.64 -13.27
N VAL A 17 -1.19 -5.73 -13.28
CA VAL A 17 -2.30 -5.93 -14.22
C VAL A 17 -3.36 -4.83 -14.07
N ALA A 18 -3.65 -4.39 -12.85
CA ALA A 18 -4.59 -3.31 -12.59
C ALA A 18 -4.16 -1.98 -13.21
N VAL A 19 -2.87 -1.66 -13.16
CA VAL A 19 -2.31 -0.47 -13.81
C VAL A 19 -2.45 -0.58 -15.33
N GLU A 20 -2.09 -1.73 -15.91
CA GLU A 20 -2.14 -1.93 -17.37
C GLU A 20 -3.57 -1.94 -17.93
N ARG A 21 -4.53 -2.50 -17.18
CA ARG A 21 -5.92 -2.71 -17.65
C ARG A 21 -6.91 -1.68 -17.13
N GLY A 22 -6.47 -0.83 -16.21
CA GLY A 22 -7.34 0.05 -15.47
C GLY A 22 -8.33 -0.67 -14.52
N ASP A 23 -8.10 -1.93 -14.18
CA ASP A 23 -8.97 -2.76 -13.32
C ASP A 23 -8.27 -3.24 -12.04
N GLY A 24 -8.49 -2.52 -10.94
CA GLY A 24 -7.91 -2.82 -9.62
C GLY A 24 -8.71 -3.77 -8.75
N GLY A 25 -9.88 -4.23 -9.21
CA GLY A 25 -10.76 -5.09 -8.40
C GLY A 25 -10.09 -6.43 -8.06
N ALA A 26 -9.41 -7.02 -9.04
CA ALA A 26 -8.77 -8.32 -8.91
C ALA A 26 -7.71 -8.36 -7.78
N ALA A 27 -6.88 -7.32 -7.65
CA ALA A 27 -5.84 -7.26 -6.64
C ALA A 27 -6.39 -7.24 -5.20
N VAL A 28 -7.48 -6.50 -4.98
CA VAL A 28 -8.16 -6.46 -3.68
C VAL A 28 -8.79 -7.81 -3.34
N GLN A 29 -9.37 -8.51 -4.32
CA GLN A 29 -9.94 -9.84 -4.12
C GLN A 29 -8.88 -10.89 -3.77
N GLN A 30 -7.71 -10.86 -4.42
CA GLN A 30 -6.60 -11.77 -4.10
C GLN A 30 -6.06 -11.57 -2.68
N ALA A 31 -6.18 -10.35 -2.15
CA ALA A 31 -5.80 -10.00 -0.78
C ALA A 31 -6.91 -10.27 0.25
N ALA A 32 -8.15 -10.54 -0.18
CA ALA A 32 -9.29 -10.64 0.72
C ALA A 32 -9.11 -11.80 1.72
N GLY A 33 -9.26 -11.50 3.01
CA GLY A 33 -9.18 -12.49 4.08
C GLY A 33 -7.79 -13.08 4.32
N TRP A 34 -6.72 -12.47 3.78
CA TRP A 34 -5.36 -12.92 4.05
C TRP A 34 -4.42 -11.79 4.44
N ALA A 35 -3.51 -12.11 5.36
CA ALA A 35 -2.39 -11.27 5.72
C ALA A 35 -1.10 -12.11 5.68
N PRO A 36 0.04 -11.51 5.30
CA PRO A 36 1.31 -12.21 5.25
C PRO A 36 1.71 -12.65 6.68
N PRO A 37 2.08 -13.92 6.88
CA PRO A 37 2.35 -14.44 8.21
C PRO A 37 3.68 -13.90 8.75
N LEU A 38 3.83 -13.88 10.08
CA LEU A 38 4.99 -13.28 10.77
C LEU A 38 6.33 -13.95 10.45
N GLN A 39 6.33 -15.16 9.88
CA GLN A 39 7.53 -15.87 9.44
C GLN A 39 8.10 -15.30 8.14
N LEU A 40 7.32 -14.54 7.35
CA LEU A 40 7.87 -13.82 6.19
C LEU A 40 8.73 -12.64 6.66
N PRO A 41 9.86 -12.33 6.00
CA PRO A 41 10.67 -11.15 6.32
C PRO A 41 9.83 -9.86 6.36
N ALA A 42 10.11 -8.99 7.34
CA ALA A 42 9.37 -7.75 7.55
C ALA A 42 9.26 -6.90 6.28
N GLU A 43 10.35 -6.79 5.52
CA GLU A 43 10.37 -6.07 4.24
C GLU A 43 9.37 -6.63 3.22
N ARG A 44 9.27 -7.95 3.09
CA ARG A 44 8.30 -8.60 2.19
C ARG A 44 6.87 -8.38 2.65
N ARG A 45 6.64 -8.41 3.97
CA ARG A 45 5.32 -8.14 4.54
C ARG A 45 4.91 -6.68 4.32
N SER A 46 5.81 -5.73 4.54
CA SER A 46 5.51 -4.32 4.32
C SER A 46 5.28 -4.02 2.83
N HIS A 47 6.07 -4.62 1.93
CA HIS A 47 5.87 -4.51 0.47
C HIS A 47 4.46 -4.95 0.07
N TYR A 48 3.99 -6.09 0.60
CA TYR A 48 2.63 -6.56 0.35
C TYR A 48 1.57 -5.51 0.69
N TYR A 49 1.69 -4.83 1.84
CA TYR A 49 0.76 -3.77 2.23
C TYR A 49 0.90 -2.50 1.39
N ILE A 50 2.09 -2.21 0.84
CA ILE A 50 2.28 -1.12 -0.11
C ILE A 50 1.55 -1.42 -1.42
N ASP A 51 1.68 -2.63 -1.96
CA ASP A 51 0.95 -3.06 -3.16
C ASP A 51 -0.57 -3.07 -2.93
N LEU A 52 -1.02 -3.59 -1.78
CA LEU A 52 -2.43 -3.57 -1.43
C LEU A 52 -2.97 -2.14 -1.29
N ALA A 53 -2.19 -1.20 -0.73
CA ALA A 53 -2.59 0.20 -0.66
C ALA A 53 -2.86 0.80 -2.05
N ARG A 54 -1.99 0.47 -3.02
CA ARG A 54 -2.16 0.90 -4.42
C ARG A 54 -3.40 0.31 -5.05
N ALA A 55 -3.66 -0.99 -4.83
CA ALA A 55 -4.88 -1.66 -5.30
C ALA A 55 -6.15 -1.00 -4.73
N GLN A 56 -6.17 -0.75 -3.41
CA GLN A 56 -7.29 -0.10 -2.74
C GLN A 56 -7.54 1.33 -3.28
N LEU A 57 -6.46 2.09 -3.52
CA LEU A 57 -6.56 3.42 -4.09
C LEU A 57 -7.15 3.38 -5.51
N TRP A 58 -6.72 2.42 -6.33
CA TRP A 58 -7.22 2.26 -7.69
C TRP A 58 -8.74 2.05 -7.75
N VAL A 59 -9.28 1.23 -6.84
CA VAL A 59 -10.73 0.99 -6.74
C VAL A 59 -11.48 2.07 -5.93
N GLY A 60 -10.82 3.17 -5.57
CA GLY A 60 -11.42 4.31 -4.88
C GLY A 60 -11.54 4.18 -3.36
N HIS A 61 -11.04 3.10 -2.75
CA HIS A 61 -11.07 2.88 -1.30
C HIS A 61 -9.92 3.62 -0.58
N ARG A 62 -10.01 4.95 -0.54
CA ARG A 62 -8.96 5.85 0.00
C ARG A 62 -8.58 5.54 1.46
N ASP A 63 -9.56 5.31 2.33
CA ASP A 63 -9.30 5.03 3.74
C ASP A 63 -8.54 3.71 3.92
N LYS A 64 -8.96 2.66 3.19
CA LYS A 64 -8.27 1.37 3.20
C LYS A 64 -6.85 1.47 2.67
N ALA A 65 -6.62 2.30 1.65
CA ALA A 65 -5.28 2.55 1.14
C ALA A 65 -4.38 3.19 2.21
N LEU A 66 -4.88 4.20 2.94
CA LEU A 66 -4.15 4.82 4.04
C LEU A 66 -3.86 3.82 5.16
N THR A 67 -4.85 3.02 5.57
CA THR A 67 -4.66 1.97 6.59
C THR A 67 -3.59 0.98 6.17
N CYS A 68 -3.57 0.53 4.92
CA CYS A 68 -2.53 -0.38 4.43
C CYS A 68 -1.13 0.24 4.52
N LEU A 69 -0.97 1.52 4.16
CA LEU A 69 0.31 2.21 4.31
C LEU A 69 0.72 2.34 5.78
N GLN A 70 -0.22 2.55 6.70
CA GLN A 70 0.07 2.60 8.13
C GLN A 70 0.57 1.24 8.62
N THR A 71 -0.11 0.16 8.27
CA THR A 71 0.33 -1.20 8.59
C THR A 71 1.72 -1.49 8.01
N ALA A 72 1.99 -1.07 6.77
CA ALA A 72 3.32 -1.22 6.17
C ALA A 72 4.38 -0.50 7.01
N ARG A 73 4.09 0.75 7.41
CA ARG A 73 5.00 1.58 8.23
C ARG A 73 5.29 0.94 9.57
N ASP A 74 4.29 0.36 10.23
CA ASP A 74 4.47 -0.29 11.52
C ASP A 74 5.34 -1.55 11.42
N ILE A 75 5.29 -2.25 10.28
CA ILE A 75 6.08 -3.46 10.03
C ILE A 75 7.55 -3.16 9.69
N ALA A 76 7.79 -2.21 8.79
CA ALA A 76 9.13 -1.90 8.30
C ALA A 76 9.25 -0.39 7.96
N PRO A 77 9.44 0.48 8.98
CA PRO A 77 9.38 1.92 8.79
C PRO A 77 10.45 2.45 7.84
N GLN A 78 11.68 1.93 7.89
CA GLN A 78 12.76 2.41 7.00
C GLN A 78 12.45 2.08 5.54
N HIS A 79 12.05 0.83 5.26
CA HIS A 79 11.64 0.42 3.92
C HIS A 79 10.52 1.31 3.37
N VAL A 80 9.48 1.59 4.18
CA VAL A 80 8.34 2.43 3.77
C VAL A 80 8.73 3.88 3.55
N ARG A 81 9.64 4.42 4.37
CA ARG A 81 10.14 5.80 4.24
C ARG A 81 10.86 6.00 2.90
N GLU A 82 11.60 5.00 2.45
CA GLU A 82 12.41 5.05 1.24
C GLU A 82 11.62 4.66 -0.02
N HIS A 83 10.54 3.88 0.12
CA HIS A 83 9.82 3.29 -1.00
C HIS A 83 9.11 4.33 -1.90
N PRO A 84 9.42 4.39 -3.21
CA PRO A 84 8.90 5.42 -4.11
C PRO A 84 7.38 5.35 -4.28
N GLN A 85 6.81 4.14 -4.30
CA GLN A 85 5.36 3.97 -4.46
C GLN A 85 4.56 4.45 -3.25
N VAL A 86 5.15 4.47 -2.05
CA VAL A 86 4.50 5.04 -0.85
C VAL A 86 4.32 6.53 -1.05
N ARG A 87 5.38 7.22 -1.49
CA ARG A 87 5.33 8.66 -1.79
C ARG A 87 4.29 8.98 -2.87
N GLN A 88 4.26 8.21 -3.96
CA GLN A 88 3.27 8.38 -5.03
C GLN A 88 1.83 8.17 -4.54
N THR A 89 1.59 7.12 -3.74
CA THR A 89 0.27 6.79 -3.22
C THR A 89 -0.23 7.87 -2.25
N LEU A 90 0.61 8.33 -1.33
CA LEU A 90 0.28 9.42 -0.40
C LEU A 90 0.01 10.73 -1.14
N ALA A 91 0.82 11.09 -2.15
CA ALA A 91 0.59 12.28 -2.96
C ALA A 91 -0.76 12.22 -3.70
N THR A 92 -1.14 11.06 -4.22
CA THR A 92 -2.45 10.87 -4.86
C THR A 92 -3.59 10.95 -3.85
N LEU A 93 -3.46 10.35 -2.67
CA LEU A 93 -4.46 10.47 -1.59
C LEU A 93 -4.68 11.94 -1.19
N LEU A 94 -3.60 12.71 -1.06
CA LEU A 94 -3.67 14.14 -0.78
C LEU A 94 -4.40 14.93 -1.87
N ARG A 95 -4.13 14.65 -3.15
CA ARG A 95 -4.80 15.33 -4.28
C ARG A 95 -6.28 14.99 -4.39
N LEU A 96 -6.66 13.74 -4.10
CA LEU A 96 -8.04 13.28 -4.25
C LEU A 96 -8.93 13.62 -3.04
N GLY A 97 -8.33 13.91 -1.87
CA GLY A 97 -9.07 14.23 -0.65
C GLY A 97 -9.58 15.67 -0.66
N ARG A 98 -10.91 15.85 -0.58
CA ARG A 98 -11.51 17.18 -0.32
C ARG A 98 -11.16 17.70 1.08
N THR A 99 -11.05 16.78 2.03
CA THR A 99 -10.55 17.00 3.39
C THR A 99 -9.36 16.07 3.59
N CYS A 100 -8.28 16.58 4.18
CA CYS A 100 -7.08 15.80 4.45
C CYS A 100 -7.05 15.43 5.94
N PRO A 101 -7.28 14.16 6.31
CA PRO A 101 -7.17 13.70 7.69
C PRO A 101 -5.78 13.99 8.26
N GLU A 102 -5.69 14.31 9.55
CA GLU A 102 -4.40 14.63 10.20
C GLU A 102 -3.43 13.44 10.13
N THR A 103 -3.95 12.20 10.13
CA THR A 103 -3.17 10.98 9.94
C THR A 103 -2.47 10.94 8.57
N LEU A 104 -3.19 11.29 7.50
CA LEU A 104 -2.64 11.38 6.15
C LEU A 104 -1.58 12.49 6.06
N ARG A 105 -1.86 13.66 6.65
CA ARG A 105 -0.93 14.80 6.66
C ARG A 105 0.36 14.48 7.42
N THR A 106 0.24 13.87 8.59
CA THR A 106 1.38 13.47 9.42
C THR A 106 2.23 12.41 8.72
N PHE A 107 1.59 11.45 8.04
CA PHE A 107 2.31 10.47 7.24
C PHE A 107 3.05 11.15 6.07
N ALA A 108 2.38 12.01 5.32
CA ALA A 108 3.00 12.76 4.23
C ALA A 108 4.19 13.61 4.70
N ARG A 109 4.09 14.29 5.85
CA ARG A 109 5.22 14.99 6.50
C ARG A 109 6.37 14.04 6.82
N TRP A 110 6.05 12.89 7.42
CA TRP A 110 7.06 11.92 7.81
C TRP A 110 7.85 11.35 6.64
N VAL A 111 7.23 11.12 5.47
CA VAL A 111 7.95 10.71 4.23
C VAL A 111 8.60 11.87 3.46
N GLY A 112 8.38 13.11 3.90
CA GLY A 112 8.96 14.32 3.29
C GLY A 112 8.19 14.90 2.09
N LEU A 113 6.90 14.60 1.94
CA LEU A 113 6.08 15.08 0.81
C LEU A 113 5.52 16.50 0.98
N VAL A 114 5.37 16.97 2.22
CA VAL A 114 4.90 18.32 2.53
C VAL A 114 5.89 18.95 3.49
N GLN A 115 6.32 20.18 3.18
CA GLN A 115 7.15 20.97 4.09
C GLN A 115 6.29 21.52 5.25
N ARG A 116 6.94 21.92 6.34
CA ARG A 116 6.30 22.41 7.57
C ARG A 116 5.38 23.59 7.31
#